data_AF-A0A0S6XGD8-F1
#
_entry.id   AF-A0A0S6XGD8-F1
#
_cell.length_a   1.000
_cell.length_b   1.000
_cell.length_c   1.000
_cell.angle_alpha   90.00
_cell.angle_beta   90.00
_cell.angle_gamma   90.00
#
_symmetry.space_group_name_H-M   'P 1'
#
loop_
_entity.id
_entity.type
_entity.pdbx_description
1 polymer ?
#
loop_
_entity_poly.entity_id
_entity_poly.type
_entity_poly.pdbx_seq_one_letter_code
_entity_poly.pdbx_strand_id
1 'polypeptide(L)'
;MGADAAATSHLLCTDESAFSAATQHPWLRLVGQGRLPASAQLAWLKQDRLYALSYVSFIGGLLAKVTIPTGADRTSTLEWRIAATLIDALVGIKRELAMFEDVLRDEFGWGTGSGKAGSETVQPEPPTARYQQLFADASSPACPLIVGLTALWATEKCYLEAWRFAKRQQPDGSEDVFHRTLIPNWTSPDFEAFVEALRCLVDDSAARPDTTRQDREAMENMWRRILEVERDFWPSVDERED
;
A
#
# COMPACT_ATOMS: atom_id res chain seq x y z
N MET A 1 15.49 18.77 -26.88
CA MET A 1 14.31 18.63 -26.01
C MET A 1 14.27 17.18 -25.58
N GLY A 2 14.82 16.85 -24.42
CA GLY A 2 14.62 15.52 -23.85
C GLY A 2 13.14 15.36 -23.55
N ALA A 3 12.58 14.19 -23.85
CA ALA A 3 11.27 13.84 -23.31
C ALA A 3 11.40 13.94 -21.78
N ASP A 4 10.63 14.82 -21.13
CA ASP A 4 10.54 14.81 -19.68
C ASP A 4 10.09 13.40 -19.30
N ALA A 5 10.96 12.67 -18.60
CA ALA A 5 10.62 11.34 -18.11
C ALA A 5 9.43 11.50 -17.15
N ALA A 6 8.46 10.58 -17.24
CA ALA A 6 7.30 10.58 -16.36
C ALA A 6 7.74 10.62 -14.89
N ALA A 7 7.05 11.41 -14.06
CA ALA A 7 7.47 11.67 -12.68
C ALA A 7 7.64 10.38 -11.87
N THR A 8 6.72 9.42 -12.03
CA THR A 8 6.81 8.10 -11.40
C THR A 8 8.02 7.28 -11.86
N SER A 9 8.40 7.39 -13.14
CA SER A 9 9.60 6.73 -13.66
C SER A 9 10.87 7.32 -13.05
N HIS A 10 10.92 8.64 -12.89
CA HIS A 10 12.02 9.31 -12.18
C HIS A 10 12.11 8.84 -10.72
N LEU A 11 10.98 8.79 -10.00
CA LEU A 11 10.94 8.31 -8.61
C LEU A 11 11.50 6.89 -8.47
N LEU A 12 11.09 5.96 -9.34
CA LEU A 12 11.59 4.58 -9.34
C LEU A 12 13.11 4.50 -9.54
N CYS A 13 13.68 5.36 -10.39
CA CYS A 13 15.13 5.44 -10.62
C CYS A 13 15.91 6.18 -9.51
N THR A 14 15.22 6.89 -8.60
CA THR A 14 15.89 7.73 -7.60
C THR A 14 16.53 6.91 -6.48
N ASP A 15 15.96 5.73 -6.15
CA ASP A 15 16.50 4.83 -5.12
C ASP A 15 16.12 3.36 -5.37
N GLU A 16 16.70 2.78 -6.42
CA GLU A 16 16.48 1.37 -6.78
C GLU A 16 16.85 0.40 -5.65
N SER A 17 17.88 0.74 -4.86
CA SER A 17 18.36 -0.09 -3.76
C SER A 17 17.36 -0.14 -2.60
N ALA A 18 16.81 1.00 -2.19
CA ALA A 18 15.79 1.05 -1.16
C ALA A 18 14.48 0.43 -1.67
N PHE A 19 14.14 0.59 -2.95
CA PHE A 19 12.97 -0.06 -3.53
C PHE A 19 13.09 -1.58 -3.51
N SER A 20 14.26 -2.13 -3.84
CA SER A 20 14.52 -3.57 -3.70
C SER A 20 14.43 -4.02 -2.24
N ALA A 21 14.96 -3.25 -1.29
CA ALA A 21 14.89 -3.58 0.13
C ALA A 21 13.44 -3.58 0.67
N ALA A 22 12.62 -2.64 0.21
CA ALA A 22 11.22 -2.52 0.58
C ALA A 22 10.33 -3.63 -0.02
N THR A 23 10.71 -4.21 -1.16
CA THR A 23 9.84 -5.15 -1.92
C THR A 23 10.38 -6.58 -2.00
N GLN A 24 11.62 -6.84 -1.58
CA GLN A 24 12.24 -8.17 -1.63
C GLN A 24 12.76 -8.61 -0.26
N HIS A 25 11.94 -8.39 0.77
CA HIS A 25 12.28 -8.68 2.16
C HIS A 25 12.38 -10.20 2.44
N PRO A 26 13.28 -10.66 3.33
CA PRO A 26 13.35 -12.07 3.74
C PRO A 26 12.02 -12.64 4.25
N TRP A 27 11.22 -11.82 4.95
CA TRP A 27 9.88 -12.23 5.38
C TRP A 27 8.97 -12.60 4.19
N LEU A 28 8.94 -11.76 3.14
CA LEU A 28 8.17 -12.04 1.90
C LEU A 28 8.67 -13.31 1.20
N ARG A 29 9.97 -13.60 1.31
CA ARG A 29 10.53 -14.84 0.78
C ARG A 29 9.95 -16.06 1.51
N LEU A 30 9.96 -16.04 2.84
CA LEU A 30 9.40 -17.12 3.65
C LEU A 30 7.88 -17.27 3.48
N VAL A 31 7.13 -16.16 3.32
CA VAL A 31 5.71 -16.19 2.93
C VAL A 31 5.56 -16.94 1.62
N GLY A 32 6.30 -16.54 0.58
CA GLY A 32 6.18 -17.12 -0.76
C GLY A 32 6.59 -18.59 -0.84
N GLN A 33 7.43 -19.05 0.09
CA GLN A 33 7.82 -20.46 0.21
C GLN A 33 6.85 -21.29 1.07
N GLY A 34 5.85 -20.65 1.70
CA GLY A 34 4.94 -21.31 2.64
C GLY A 34 5.62 -21.75 3.94
N ARG A 35 6.75 -21.12 4.30
CA ARG A 35 7.58 -21.49 5.46
C ARG A 35 7.28 -20.70 6.74
N LEU A 36 6.39 -19.70 6.69
CA LEU A 36 6.07 -18.92 7.88
C LEU A 36 5.18 -19.68 8.87
N PRO A 37 5.51 -19.70 10.18
CA PRO A 37 4.65 -20.30 11.18
C PRO A 37 3.35 -19.49 11.35
N ALA A 38 2.27 -20.18 11.74
CA ALA A 38 0.95 -19.58 11.93
C ALA A 38 0.94 -18.39 12.92
N SER A 39 1.83 -18.37 13.91
CA SER A 39 1.97 -17.24 14.84
C SER A 39 2.51 -15.98 14.15
N ALA A 40 3.49 -16.12 13.25
CA ALA A 40 4.06 -15.01 12.49
C ALA A 40 3.05 -14.47 11.47
N GLN A 41 2.31 -15.37 10.83
CA GLN A 41 1.19 -15.03 9.94
C GLN A 41 0.14 -14.18 10.67
N LEU A 42 -0.32 -14.64 11.83
CA LEU A 42 -1.30 -13.94 12.66
C LEU A 42 -0.78 -12.58 13.15
N ALA A 43 0.49 -12.50 13.56
CA ALA A 43 1.08 -11.24 14.03
C ALA A 43 1.08 -10.17 12.92
N TRP A 44 1.49 -10.54 11.71
CA TRP A 44 1.47 -9.65 10.57
C TRP A 44 0.05 -9.24 10.17
N LEU A 45 -0.89 -10.19 10.06
CA LEU A 45 -2.30 -9.92 9.70
C LEU A 45 -2.95 -8.90 10.66
N LYS A 46 -2.63 -8.98 11.95
CA LYS A 46 -3.13 -8.03 12.95
C LYS A 46 -2.61 -6.61 12.71
N GLN A 47 -1.34 -6.46 12.36
CA GLN A 47 -0.73 -5.15 12.10
C GLN A 47 -1.18 -4.59 10.75
N ASP A 48 -1.23 -5.41 9.71
CA ASP A 48 -1.68 -5.00 8.38
C ASP A 48 -3.15 -4.58 8.35
N ARG A 49 -4.00 -5.21 9.18
CA ARG A 49 -5.36 -4.73 9.43
C ARG A 49 -5.40 -3.32 10.03
N LEU A 50 -4.52 -2.98 10.99
CA LEU A 50 -4.47 -1.63 11.56
C LEU A 50 -3.99 -0.59 10.55
N TYR A 51 -3.08 -0.99 9.67
CA TYR A 51 -2.67 -0.22 8.50
C TYR A 51 -3.87 0.03 7.57
N ALA A 52 -4.60 -1.01 7.15
CA ALA A 52 -5.77 -0.89 6.28
C ALA A 52 -6.91 -0.04 6.89
N LEU A 53 -7.09 -0.09 8.21
CA LEU A 53 -8.05 0.80 8.90
C LEU A 53 -7.63 2.27 8.80
N SER A 54 -6.33 2.58 8.90
CA SER A 54 -5.83 3.96 8.77
C SER A 54 -5.89 4.48 7.33
N TYR A 55 -5.78 3.58 6.35
CA TYR A 55 -5.91 3.88 4.93
C TYR A 55 -7.29 4.51 4.61
N VAL A 56 -8.36 4.10 5.29
CA VAL A 56 -9.71 4.70 5.10
C VAL A 56 -9.69 6.21 5.37
N SER A 57 -9.11 6.63 6.50
CA SER A 57 -9.00 8.05 6.86
C SER A 57 -8.07 8.81 5.93
N PHE A 58 -6.96 8.18 5.52
CA PHE A 58 -6.02 8.72 4.54
C PHE A 58 -6.70 9.10 3.23
N ILE A 59 -7.41 8.16 2.61
CA ILE A 59 -8.10 8.40 1.34
C ILE A 59 -9.23 9.42 1.51
N GLY A 60 -9.97 9.37 2.64
CA GLY A 60 -10.97 10.39 2.96
C GLY A 60 -10.39 11.81 3.01
N GLY A 61 -9.18 11.97 3.58
CA GLY A 61 -8.48 13.26 3.59
C GLY A 61 -7.97 13.69 2.21
N LEU A 62 -7.55 12.76 1.35
CA LEU A 62 -7.23 13.08 -0.05
C LEU A 62 -8.46 13.53 -0.83
N LEU A 63 -9.59 12.82 -0.69
CA LEU A 63 -10.86 13.16 -1.33
C LEU A 63 -11.34 14.56 -0.94
N ALA A 64 -11.19 14.92 0.34
CA ALA A 64 -11.57 16.25 0.83
C ALA A 64 -10.79 17.41 0.17
N LYS A 65 -9.63 17.12 -0.44
CA LYS A 65 -8.78 18.11 -1.13
C LYS A 65 -9.12 18.23 -2.61
N VAL A 66 -9.92 17.33 -3.18
CA VAL A 66 -10.27 17.35 -4.60
C VAL A 66 -11.40 18.34 -4.85
N THR A 67 -11.15 19.34 -5.69
CA THR A 67 -12.17 20.30 -6.11
C THR A 67 -12.71 19.91 -7.49
N ILE A 68 -13.86 19.24 -7.53
CA ILE A 68 -14.49 18.81 -8.79
C ILE A 68 -15.10 20.03 -9.51
N PRO A 69 -14.75 20.28 -10.79
CA PRO A 69 -15.37 21.34 -11.57
C PRO A 69 -16.88 21.15 -11.76
N THR A 70 -17.63 22.24 -11.86
CA THR A 70 -19.10 22.22 -12.04
C THR A 70 -19.54 22.27 -13.50
N GLY A 71 -18.58 22.39 -14.43
CA GLY A 71 -18.84 22.43 -15.88
C GLY A 71 -19.43 21.14 -16.43
N ALA A 72 -20.04 21.21 -17.61
CA ALA A 72 -20.64 20.05 -18.28
C ALA A 72 -19.60 18.98 -18.68
N ASP A 73 -18.34 19.38 -18.83
CA ASP A 73 -17.17 18.55 -19.17
C ASP A 73 -16.44 17.99 -17.93
N ARG A 74 -16.96 18.23 -16.72
CA ARG A 74 -16.31 17.81 -15.46
C ARG A 74 -15.88 16.35 -15.44
N THR A 75 -16.62 15.45 -16.09
CA THR A 75 -16.32 14.00 -16.10
C THR A 75 -15.04 13.64 -16.86
N SER A 76 -14.56 14.57 -17.69
CA SER A 76 -13.32 14.42 -18.46
C SER A 76 -12.11 15.05 -17.77
N THR A 77 -12.29 15.72 -16.62
CA THR A 77 -11.19 16.41 -15.94
C THR A 77 -10.36 15.45 -15.09
N LEU A 78 -9.12 15.88 -14.81
CA LEU A 78 -8.22 15.13 -13.94
C LEU A 78 -8.80 15.03 -12.51
N GLU A 79 -9.44 16.10 -12.02
CA GLU A 79 -10.06 16.13 -10.69
C GLU A 79 -11.17 15.08 -10.56
N TRP A 80 -11.97 14.87 -11.60
CA TRP A 80 -12.97 13.81 -11.61
C TRP A 80 -12.34 12.41 -11.61
N ARG A 81 -11.29 12.20 -12.41
CA ARG A 81 -10.54 10.92 -12.44
C ARG A 81 -9.89 10.62 -11.10
N ILE A 82 -9.29 11.63 -10.44
CA ILE A 82 -8.73 11.51 -9.09
C ILE A 82 -9.84 11.11 -8.11
N ALA A 83 -10.95 11.85 -8.06
CA ALA A 83 -12.05 11.53 -7.16
C ALA A 83 -12.60 10.12 -7.36
N ALA A 84 -12.82 9.70 -8.61
CA ALA A 84 -13.29 8.36 -8.94
C ALA A 84 -12.30 7.29 -8.45
N THR A 85 -11.00 7.44 -8.74
CA THR A 85 -9.97 6.47 -8.34
C THR A 85 -9.82 6.37 -6.83
N LEU A 86 -9.94 7.48 -6.10
CA LEU A 86 -9.93 7.49 -4.64
C LEU A 86 -11.19 6.84 -4.04
N ILE A 87 -12.36 6.98 -4.68
CA ILE A 87 -13.57 6.25 -4.29
C ILE A 87 -13.38 4.76 -4.51
N ASP A 88 -12.80 4.36 -5.65
CA ASP A 88 -12.49 2.96 -5.93
C ASP A 88 -11.50 2.39 -4.92
N ALA A 89 -10.51 3.17 -4.47
CA ALA A 89 -9.60 2.79 -3.39
C ALA A 89 -10.33 2.51 -2.07
N LEU A 90 -11.33 3.33 -1.71
CA LEU A 90 -12.17 3.09 -0.52
C LEU A 90 -13.02 1.83 -0.65
N VAL A 91 -13.54 1.55 -1.85
CA VAL A 91 -14.30 0.32 -2.12
C VAL A 91 -13.37 -0.90 -2.02
N GLY A 92 -12.15 -0.80 -2.57
CA GLY A 92 -11.11 -1.81 -2.50
C GLY A 92 -10.71 -2.13 -1.07
N ILE A 93 -10.30 -1.13 -0.29
CA ILE A 93 -9.85 -1.35 1.10
C ILE A 93 -10.98 -1.87 2.00
N LYS A 94 -12.24 -1.49 1.73
CA LYS A 94 -13.40 -2.06 2.44
C LYS A 94 -13.54 -3.57 2.18
N ARG A 95 -13.35 -4.01 0.93
CA ARG A 95 -13.36 -5.43 0.56
C ARG A 95 -12.19 -6.16 1.25
N GLU A 96 -11.01 -5.56 1.25
CA GLU A 96 -9.83 -6.15 1.90
C GLU A 96 -9.98 -6.25 3.41
N LEU A 97 -10.54 -5.23 4.07
CA LEU A 97 -10.87 -5.31 5.50
C LEU A 97 -11.82 -6.48 5.80
N ALA A 98 -12.88 -6.67 5.00
CA ALA A 98 -13.76 -7.84 5.16
C ALA A 98 -13.00 -9.16 4.97
N MET A 99 -12.14 -9.24 3.96
CA MET A 99 -11.24 -10.39 3.74
C MET A 99 -10.32 -10.64 4.94
N PHE A 100 -9.72 -9.61 5.55
CA PHE A 100 -8.91 -9.76 6.76
C PHE A 100 -9.72 -10.32 7.93
N GLU A 101 -10.92 -9.80 8.17
CA GLU A 101 -11.79 -10.29 9.24
C GLU A 101 -12.19 -11.75 9.03
N ASP A 102 -12.46 -12.15 7.78
CA ASP A 102 -12.79 -13.52 7.42
C ASP A 102 -11.58 -14.45 7.67
N VAL A 103 -10.39 -14.08 7.18
CA VAL A 103 -9.15 -14.84 7.42
C VAL A 103 -8.87 -14.97 8.92
N LEU A 104 -8.94 -13.88 9.67
CA LEU A 104 -8.64 -13.88 11.11
C LEU A 104 -9.63 -14.74 11.91
N ARG A 105 -10.91 -14.73 11.54
CA ARG A 105 -11.93 -15.57 12.16
C ARG A 105 -11.75 -17.03 11.78
N ASP A 106 -11.63 -17.33 10.50
CA ASP A 106 -11.75 -18.70 9.99
C ASP A 106 -10.45 -19.50 10.18
N GLU A 107 -9.28 -18.86 10.07
CA GLU A 107 -7.97 -19.53 10.24
C GLU A 107 -7.43 -19.45 11.68
N PHE A 108 -7.79 -18.39 12.44
CA PHE A 108 -7.19 -18.11 13.75
C PHE A 108 -8.20 -18.01 14.91
N GLY A 109 -9.49 -18.16 14.63
CA GLY A 109 -10.56 -18.13 15.64
C GLY A 109 -10.73 -16.76 16.30
N TRP A 110 -10.42 -15.66 15.61
CA TRP A 110 -10.59 -14.32 16.18
C TRP A 110 -12.07 -14.01 16.52
N GLY A 111 -12.31 -13.36 17.66
CA GLY A 111 -13.65 -12.98 18.12
C GLY A 111 -14.47 -14.12 18.75
N THR A 112 -13.95 -15.36 18.78
CA THR A 112 -14.68 -16.55 19.27
C THR A 112 -14.55 -16.81 20.78
N GLY A 113 -13.73 -16.03 21.49
CA GLY A 113 -13.44 -16.22 22.93
C GLY A 113 -12.60 -17.45 23.28
N SER A 114 -12.30 -18.33 22.31
CA SER A 114 -11.52 -19.57 22.50
C SER A 114 -10.38 -19.76 21.49
N GLY A 115 -10.24 -18.87 20.49
CA GLY A 115 -9.22 -18.94 19.44
C GLY A 115 -7.84 -18.38 19.82
N LYS A 116 -6.82 -18.79 19.06
CA LYS A 116 -5.39 -18.41 19.23
C LYS A 116 -5.15 -16.90 19.08
N ALA A 117 -6.06 -16.19 18.42
CA ALA A 117 -5.96 -14.74 18.21
C ALA A 117 -6.30 -13.89 19.46
N GLY A 118 -7.05 -14.43 20.43
CA GLY A 118 -7.56 -13.67 21.58
C GLY A 118 -8.56 -12.56 21.19
N SER A 119 -9.39 -12.09 22.12
CA SER A 119 -10.35 -10.99 21.89
C SER A 119 -9.78 -9.61 22.26
N GLU A 120 -8.46 -9.46 22.26
CA GLU A 120 -7.79 -8.25 22.73
C GLU A 120 -7.69 -7.18 21.65
N THR A 121 -7.81 -5.91 22.06
CA THR A 121 -7.58 -4.75 21.20
C THR A 121 -6.12 -4.70 20.78
N VAL A 122 -5.84 -4.99 19.51
CA VAL A 122 -4.49 -4.90 18.93
C VAL A 122 -4.02 -3.44 18.95
N GLN A 123 -2.82 -3.22 19.48
CA GLN A 123 -2.15 -1.92 19.42
C GLN A 123 -1.18 -1.86 18.23
N PRO A 124 -1.03 -0.69 17.58
CA PRO A 124 -0.09 -0.55 16.49
C PRO A 124 1.35 -0.71 17.01
N GLU A 125 2.10 -1.59 16.37
CA GLU A 125 3.55 -1.68 16.57
C GLU A 125 4.27 -0.48 15.95
N PRO A 126 5.54 -0.21 16.31
CA PRO A 126 6.25 0.98 15.83
C PRO A 126 6.26 1.16 14.30
N PRO A 127 6.45 0.12 13.46
CA PRO A 127 6.34 0.26 12.01
C PRO A 127 4.93 0.66 11.55
N THR A 128 3.90 0.00 12.08
CA THR A 128 2.49 0.31 11.79
C THR A 128 2.15 1.75 12.19
N ALA A 129 2.56 2.19 13.38
CA ALA A 129 2.34 3.56 13.86
C ALA A 129 3.04 4.60 12.96
N ARG A 130 4.25 4.29 12.45
CA ARG A 130 4.94 5.15 11.47
C ARG A 130 4.17 5.26 10.16
N TYR A 131 3.58 4.16 9.68
CA TYR A 131 2.73 4.17 8.49
C TYR A 131 1.46 5.02 8.70
N GLN A 132 0.81 4.85 9.85
CA GLN A 132 -0.38 5.63 10.23
C GLN A 132 -0.06 7.13 10.29
N GLN A 133 1.10 7.50 10.85
CA GLN A 133 1.54 8.90 10.87
C GLN A 133 1.85 9.43 9.47
N LEU A 134 2.51 8.63 8.62
CA LEU A 134 2.80 9.03 7.23
C LEU A 134 1.51 9.34 6.46
N PHE A 135 0.48 8.52 6.63
CA PHE A 135 -0.86 8.74 6.07
C PHE A 135 -1.54 9.99 6.61
N ALA A 136 -1.47 10.24 7.92
CA ALA A 136 -1.97 11.48 8.50
C ALA A 136 -1.27 12.71 7.91
N ASP A 137 0.07 12.68 7.78
CA ASP A 137 0.85 13.77 7.19
C ASP A 137 0.47 14.00 5.72
N ALA A 138 0.40 12.92 4.93
CA ALA A 138 0.16 12.96 3.48
C ALA A 138 -1.24 13.45 3.11
N SER A 139 -2.23 13.18 3.98
CA SER A 139 -3.61 13.67 3.82
C SER A 139 -3.90 14.99 4.53
N SER A 140 -2.94 15.55 5.28
CA SER A 140 -3.15 16.82 5.99
C SER A 140 -3.50 17.97 5.03
N PRO A 141 -4.27 18.98 5.49
CA PRO A 141 -4.62 20.14 4.65
C PRO A 141 -3.41 20.94 4.16
N ALA A 142 -2.29 20.90 4.88
CA ALA A 142 -1.06 21.61 4.52
C ALA A 142 -0.21 20.87 3.48
N CYS A 143 -0.42 19.56 3.32
CA CYS A 143 0.31 18.76 2.34
C CYS A 143 -0.32 18.94 0.95
N PRO A 144 0.45 19.21 -0.12
CA PRO A 144 -0.10 19.27 -1.48
C PRO A 144 -0.79 17.96 -1.89
N LEU A 145 -1.87 18.04 -2.68
CA LEU A 145 -2.61 16.85 -3.13
C LEU A 145 -1.71 15.87 -3.90
N ILE A 146 -0.83 16.38 -4.76
CA ILE A 146 0.10 15.56 -5.56
C ILE A 146 1.06 14.73 -4.70
N VAL A 147 1.49 15.25 -3.55
CA VAL A 147 2.34 14.52 -2.59
C VAL A 147 1.54 13.39 -1.92
N GLY A 148 0.27 13.64 -1.59
CA GLY A 148 -0.64 12.61 -1.10
C GLY A 148 -0.93 11.51 -2.12
N LEU A 149 -1.16 11.88 -3.39
CA LEU A 149 -1.32 10.91 -4.49
C LEU A 149 -0.03 10.11 -4.73
N THR A 150 1.13 10.75 -4.56
CA THR A 150 2.42 10.06 -4.62
C THR A 150 2.57 9.05 -3.49
N ALA A 151 2.18 9.40 -2.25
CA ALA A 151 2.20 8.46 -1.13
C ALA A 151 1.30 7.24 -1.39
N LEU A 152 0.11 7.47 -1.93
CA LEU A 152 -0.83 6.42 -2.31
C LEU A 152 -0.23 5.51 -3.39
N TRP A 153 0.14 6.06 -4.54
CA TRP A 153 0.76 5.29 -5.62
C TRP A 153 2.00 4.52 -5.16
N ALA A 154 2.89 5.16 -4.40
CA ALA A 154 4.13 4.57 -3.94
C ALA A 154 3.88 3.36 -3.03
N THR A 155 2.92 3.47 -2.12
CA THR A 155 2.51 2.38 -1.23
C THR A 155 1.97 1.20 -2.04
N GLU A 156 0.99 1.44 -2.90
CA GLU A 156 0.37 0.37 -3.70
C GLU A 156 1.37 -0.27 -4.68
N LYS A 157 2.32 0.51 -5.20
CA LYS A 157 3.41 0.01 -6.04
C LYS A 157 4.37 -0.88 -5.25
N CYS A 158 4.76 -0.49 -4.04
CA CYS A 158 5.60 -1.33 -3.17
C CYS A 158 4.87 -2.63 -2.83
N TYR A 159 3.60 -2.55 -2.45
CA TYR A 159 2.77 -3.69 -2.12
C TYR A 159 2.65 -4.67 -3.31
N LEU A 160 2.32 -4.17 -4.51
CA LEU A 160 2.24 -5.00 -5.71
C LEU A 160 3.56 -5.73 -6.01
N GLU A 161 4.70 -5.04 -5.95
CA GLU A 161 5.99 -5.67 -6.22
C GLU A 161 6.43 -6.64 -5.11
N ALA A 162 6.11 -6.35 -3.85
CA ALA A 162 6.33 -7.24 -2.71
C ALA A 162 5.57 -8.57 -2.88
N TRP A 163 4.28 -8.51 -3.21
CA TRP A 163 3.46 -9.70 -3.40
C TRP A 163 3.81 -10.46 -4.68
N ARG A 164 4.20 -9.76 -5.75
CA ARG A 164 4.79 -10.39 -6.93
C ARG A 164 6.09 -11.12 -6.60
N PHE A 165 6.93 -10.55 -5.74
CA PHE A 165 8.15 -11.22 -5.26
C PHE A 165 7.84 -12.48 -4.45
N ALA A 166 6.90 -12.42 -3.51
CA ALA A 166 6.45 -13.58 -2.75
C ALA A 166 5.91 -14.69 -3.67
N LYS A 167 5.02 -14.33 -4.62
CA LYS A 167 4.44 -15.26 -5.60
C LYS A 167 5.49 -16.03 -6.41
N ARG A 168 6.63 -15.41 -6.70
CA ARG A 168 7.73 -16.04 -7.47
C ARG A 168 8.49 -17.12 -6.70
N GLN A 169 8.41 -17.15 -5.36
CA GLN A 169 9.21 -18.10 -4.57
C GLN A 169 8.67 -19.53 -4.64
N GLN A 170 7.37 -19.71 -4.92
CA GLN A 170 6.63 -20.98 -4.97
C GLN A 170 6.59 -21.73 -3.62
N PRO A 171 5.43 -22.27 -3.20
CA PRO A 171 5.32 -22.97 -1.93
C PRO A 171 6.01 -24.33 -1.96
N ASP A 172 6.66 -24.70 -0.85
CA ASP A 172 7.21 -26.05 -0.63
C ASP A 172 6.12 -26.99 -0.07
N GLY A 173 5.09 -27.26 -0.89
CA GLY A 173 4.11 -28.33 -0.67
C GLY A 173 2.81 -27.98 0.07
N SER A 174 2.69 -26.82 0.74
CA SER A 174 1.48 -26.40 1.46
C SER A 174 0.98 -25.02 1.01
N GLU A 175 -0.25 -24.94 0.53
CA GLU A 175 -0.95 -23.67 0.27
C GLU A 175 -1.64 -23.16 1.53
N ASP A 176 -0.93 -22.35 2.32
CA ASP A 176 -1.48 -21.62 3.46
C ASP A 176 -2.45 -20.50 3.01
N VAL A 177 -3.04 -19.78 3.97
CA VAL A 177 -3.99 -18.71 3.67
C VAL A 177 -3.37 -17.58 2.83
N PHE A 178 -2.04 -17.39 2.91
CA PHE A 178 -1.36 -16.40 2.10
C PHE A 178 -1.43 -16.77 0.61
N HIS A 179 -1.17 -18.03 0.27
CA HIS A 179 -1.25 -18.52 -1.10
C HIS A 179 -2.67 -18.57 -1.66
N ARG A 180 -3.65 -18.96 -0.84
CA ARG A 180 -5.03 -19.11 -1.28
C ARG A 180 -5.75 -17.78 -1.44
N THR A 181 -5.41 -16.77 -0.63
CA THR A 181 -6.22 -15.56 -0.48
C THR A 181 -5.42 -14.28 -0.70
N LEU A 182 -4.34 -14.08 0.05
CA LEU A 182 -3.64 -12.78 0.10
C LEU A 182 -2.79 -12.50 -1.15
N ILE A 183 -1.91 -13.43 -1.52
CA ILE A 183 -1.06 -13.30 -2.71
C ILE A 183 -1.92 -13.10 -3.97
N PRO A 184 -3.00 -13.87 -4.21
CA PRO A 184 -3.89 -13.63 -5.34
C PRO A 184 -4.57 -12.26 -5.32
N ASN A 185 -4.97 -11.72 -4.16
CA ASN A 185 -5.63 -10.42 -4.06
C ASN A 185 -4.72 -9.29 -4.60
N TRP A 186 -3.50 -9.18 -4.06
CA TRP A 186 -2.56 -8.10 -4.39
C TRP A 186 -1.65 -8.41 -5.59
N THR A 187 -1.85 -9.55 -6.27
CA THR A 187 -1.25 -9.82 -7.60
C THR A 187 -2.31 -10.04 -8.68
N SER A 188 -3.55 -9.63 -8.40
CA SER A 188 -4.67 -9.75 -9.34
C SER A 188 -4.54 -8.71 -10.47
N PRO A 189 -5.06 -9.00 -11.68
CA PRO A 189 -5.13 -8.01 -12.75
C PRO A 189 -5.86 -6.71 -12.35
N ASP A 190 -6.88 -6.82 -11.51
CA ASP A 190 -7.63 -5.65 -11.02
C ASP A 190 -6.76 -4.75 -10.14
N PHE A 191 -5.96 -5.35 -9.24
CA PHE A 191 -5.05 -4.59 -8.40
C PHE A 191 -3.91 -3.97 -9.23
N GLU A 192 -3.39 -4.69 -10.22
CA GLU A 192 -2.41 -4.14 -11.17
C GLU A 192 -2.95 -2.94 -11.95
N ALA A 193 -4.19 -3.04 -12.44
CA ALA A 193 -4.86 -1.95 -13.14
C ALA A 193 -5.10 -0.73 -12.23
N PHE A 194 -5.41 -0.96 -10.95
CA PHE A 194 -5.54 0.11 -9.96
C PHE A 194 -4.22 0.84 -9.71
N VAL A 195 -3.11 0.11 -9.51
CA VAL A 195 -1.76 0.70 -9.35
C VAL A 195 -1.37 1.51 -10.59
N GLU A 196 -1.70 1.02 -11.78
CA GLU A 196 -1.44 1.72 -13.04
C GLU A 196 -2.29 2.98 -13.20
N ALA A 197 -3.55 2.95 -12.77
CA ALA A 197 -4.40 4.15 -12.73
C ALA A 197 -3.80 5.21 -11.81
N LEU A 198 -3.34 4.83 -10.62
CA LEU A 198 -2.65 5.73 -9.68
C LEU A 198 -1.37 6.32 -10.28
N ARG A 199 -0.56 5.50 -10.98
CA ARG A 199 0.64 5.97 -11.69
C ARG A 199 0.28 7.09 -12.67
N CYS A 200 -0.74 6.87 -13.49
CA CYS A 200 -1.21 7.85 -14.47
C CYS A 200 -1.68 9.15 -13.79
N LEU A 201 -2.39 9.06 -12.66
CA LEU A 201 -2.83 10.25 -11.92
C LEU A 201 -1.66 11.07 -11.38
N VAL A 202 -0.61 10.40 -10.87
CA VAL A 202 0.59 11.09 -10.38
C VAL A 202 1.32 11.76 -11.53
N ASP A 203 1.51 11.08 -12.66
CA ASP A 203 2.18 11.64 -13.83
C ASP A 203 1.40 12.80 -14.45
N ASP A 204 0.08 12.65 -14.64
CA ASP A 204 -0.80 13.70 -15.16
C ASP A 204 -0.81 14.91 -14.22
N SER A 205 -0.82 14.69 -12.90
CA SER A 205 -0.75 15.76 -11.90
C SER A 205 0.59 16.48 -11.96
N ALA A 206 1.71 15.74 -12.06
CA ALA A 206 3.06 16.28 -12.12
C ALA A 206 3.36 17.03 -13.42
N ALA A 207 2.64 16.72 -14.49
CA ALA A 207 2.75 17.40 -15.78
C ALA A 207 1.99 18.74 -15.81
N ARG A 208 1.19 19.06 -14.78
CA ARG A 208 0.43 20.32 -14.77
C ARG A 208 1.38 21.53 -14.68
N PRO A 209 1.08 22.63 -15.38
CA PRO A 209 1.92 23.84 -15.37
C PRO A 209 2.09 24.48 -13.99
N ASP A 210 1.14 24.26 -13.07
CA ASP A 210 1.16 24.76 -11.70
C ASP A 210 1.97 23.87 -10.73
N THR A 211 2.45 22.71 -11.17
CA THR A 211 3.35 21.87 -10.35
C THR A 211 4.70 22.54 -10.17
N THR A 212 5.01 22.93 -8.94
CA THR A 212 6.24 23.65 -8.62
C THR A 212 7.43 22.70 -8.45
N ARG A 213 8.65 23.27 -8.43
CA ARG A 213 9.85 22.52 -8.05
C ARG A 213 9.76 21.97 -6.62
N GLN A 214 9.17 22.74 -5.71
CA GLN A 214 8.98 22.32 -4.31
C GLN A 214 8.04 21.11 -4.22
N ASP A 215 7.00 21.03 -5.06
CA ASP A 215 6.13 19.86 -5.12
C ASP A 215 6.90 18.62 -5.57
N ARG A 216 7.76 18.74 -6.60
CA ARG A 216 8.59 17.63 -7.09
C ARG A 216 9.58 17.14 -6.02
N GLU A 217 10.25 18.06 -5.33
CA GLU A 217 11.14 17.72 -4.20
C GLU A 217 10.35 17.05 -3.06
N ALA A 218 9.14 17.49 -2.78
CA ALA A 218 8.26 16.87 -1.79
C ALA A 218 7.79 15.47 -2.21
N MET A 219 7.53 15.23 -3.51
CA MET A 219 7.23 13.91 -4.05
C MET A 219 8.40 12.94 -3.87
N GLU A 220 9.63 13.37 -4.19
CA GLU A 220 10.83 12.55 -3.97
C GLU A 220 11.05 12.23 -2.49
N ASN A 221 10.86 13.21 -1.61
CA ASN A 221 10.97 12.99 -0.17
C ASN A 221 9.89 12.02 0.33
N MET A 222 8.67 12.12 -0.18
CA MET A 222 7.60 11.19 0.15
C MET A 222 7.91 9.78 -0.34
N TRP A 223 8.42 9.64 -1.56
CA TRP A 223 8.88 8.36 -2.11
C TRP A 223 9.91 7.69 -1.19
N ARG A 224 11.00 8.39 -0.83
CA ARG A 224 12.03 7.85 0.09
C ARG A 224 11.44 7.45 1.45
N ARG A 225 10.55 8.28 2.01
CA ARG A 225 9.86 7.97 3.28
C ARG A 225 9.01 6.71 3.18
N ILE A 226 8.30 6.50 2.08
CA ILE A 226 7.53 5.27 1.84
C ILE A 226 8.46 4.06 1.79
N LEU A 227 9.56 4.13 1.04
CA LEU A 227 10.51 3.01 0.95
C LEU A 227 11.07 2.61 2.32
N GLU A 228 11.40 3.58 3.16
CA GLU A 228 11.87 3.33 4.52
C GLU A 228 10.80 2.68 5.39
N VAL A 229 9.57 3.20 5.35
CA VAL A 229 8.46 2.68 6.17
C VAL A 229 8.04 1.29 5.70
N GLU A 230 7.97 1.05 4.38
CA GLU A 230 7.65 -0.26 3.79
C GLU A 230 8.70 -1.32 4.14
N ARG A 231 10.00 -0.98 4.04
CA ARG A 231 11.06 -1.88 4.46
C ARG A 231 10.91 -2.29 5.93
N ASP A 232 10.62 -1.32 6.80
CA ASP A 232 10.52 -1.53 8.24
C ASP A 232 9.20 -2.21 8.65
N PHE A 233 8.20 -2.21 7.77
CA PHE A 233 6.88 -2.79 8.00
C PHE A 233 6.90 -4.32 7.96
N TRP A 234 7.77 -4.91 7.14
CA TRP A 234 7.95 -6.36 7.09
C TRP A 234 8.64 -6.87 8.37
N PRO A 235 8.08 -7.88 9.06
CA PRO A 235 8.68 -8.39 10.30
C PRO A 235 10.09 -8.95 10.08
N SER A 236 10.99 -8.71 11.03
CA SER A 236 12.29 -9.39 11.07
C SER A 236 12.11 -10.90 11.19
N VAL A 237 12.93 -11.65 10.47
CA VAL A 237 12.97 -13.12 10.52
C VAL A 237 14.39 -13.57 10.80
N ASP A 238 14.56 -14.56 11.68
CA ASP A 238 15.87 -15.19 11.86
C ASP A 238 16.14 -16.10 10.65
N GLU A 239 17.06 -15.70 9.78
CA GLU A 239 17.49 -16.51 8.63
C GLU A 239 18.35 -17.73 9.05
N ARG A 240 18.39 -18.09 10.34
CA ARG A 240 19.22 -19.17 10.90
C ARG A 240 18.41 -20.42 11.26
N GLU A 241 17.63 -20.95 10.33
CA GLU A 241 17.18 -22.34 10.40
C GLU A 241 17.18 -22.93 8.98
N ASP A 242 18.40 -23.19 8.50
CA ASP A 242 18.71 -24.21 7.49
C ASP A 242 19.72 -25.20 8.09
#